data_AF-A0A4P5SBH4-F1
#
_entry.id   AF-A0A4P5SBH4-F1
#
_cell.length_a   1.000
_cell.length_b   1.000
_cell.length_c   1.000
_cell.angle_alpha   90.00
_cell.angle_beta   90.00
_cell.angle_gamma   90.00
#
_symmetry.space_group_name_H-M   'P 1'
#
loop_
_entity.id
_entity.type
_entity.pdbx_description
1 polymer ?
#
loop_
_entity_poly.entity_id
_entity_poly.type
_entity_poly.pdbx_seq_one_letter_code
_entity_poly.pdbx_strand_id
1 'polypeptide(L)'
;MPSPFRRDQLSPEMITRYGLDRRPKSTIIGAVLLIGGFVAALIFVTIGLNRPPLNATLVTWSDAAPDHVSVTFVVKRKGEDTLTCVLRAQDKSRADVGYAPITIEPGSANVQVDYELRTIAPAYIVELLGCSIGPTASVQGPQFPPGVVPPDQPWTP
;
A
#
# COMPACT_ATOMS: atom_id res chain seq x y z
N MET A 1 -32.11 -42.10 -24.05
CA MET A 1 -31.10 -42.90 -24.77
C MET A 1 -30.19 -41.93 -25.51
N PRO A 2 -28.87 -41.95 -25.29
CA PRO A 2 -27.94 -41.16 -26.08
C PRO A 2 -27.99 -41.66 -27.54
N SER A 3 -28.04 -40.74 -28.50
CA SER A 3 -27.96 -41.06 -29.93
C SER A 3 -26.63 -41.76 -30.25
N PRO A 4 -26.61 -42.85 -31.05
CA PRO A 4 -25.37 -43.51 -31.47
C PRO A 4 -24.57 -42.70 -32.51
N PHE A 5 -25.18 -41.65 -33.10
CA PHE A 5 -24.56 -40.81 -34.11
C PHE A 5 -23.97 -39.54 -33.49
N ARG A 6 -22.73 -39.22 -33.88
CA ARG A 6 -22.08 -37.95 -33.53
C ARG A 6 -22.42 -36.88 -34.57
N ARG A 7 -22.49 -35.61 -34.15
CA ARG A 7 -22.99 -34.48 -34.97
C ARG A 7 -22.17 -34.23 -36.24
N ASP A 8 -20.89 -34.57 -36.21
CA ASP A 8 -19.93 -34.54 -37.32
C ASP A 8 -20.21 -35.59 -38.41
N GLN A 9 -21.07 -36.57 -38.14
CA GLN A 9 -21.45 -37.63 -39.09
C GLN A 9 -22.77 -37.34 -39.83
N LEU A 10 -23.45 -36.22 -39.55
CA LEU A 10 -24.73 -35.85 -40.19
C LEU A 10 -24.51 -34.87 -41.35
N SER A 11 -25.27 -35.06 -42.44
CA SER A 11 -25.31 -34.10 -43.54
C SER A 11 -25.96 -32.76 -43.13
N PRO A 12 -25.60 -31.64 -43.77
CA PRO A 12 -26.14 -30.31 -43.44
C PRO A 12 -27.67 -30.22 -43.51
N GLU A 13 -28.28 -30.96 -44.44
CA GLU A 13 -29.73 -31.04 -44.61
C GLU A 13 -30.42 -31.74 -43.44
N MET A 14 -29.82 -32.82 -42.90
CA MET A 14 -30.34 -33.51 -41.73
C MET A 14 -30.24 -32.66 -40.46
N ILE A 15 -29.14 -31.92 -40.28
CA ILE A 15 -28.96 -31.03 -39.14
C ILE A 15 -30.05 -29.95 -39.08
N THR A 16 -30.38 -29.37 -40.24
CA THR A 16 -31.40 -28.32 -40.37
C THR A 16 -32.82 -28.88 -40.17
N ARG A 17 -33.13 -30.06 -40.74
CA ARG A 17 -34.45 -30.70 -40.60
C ARG A 17 -34.80 -31.08 -39.15
N TYR A 18 -33.79 -31.50 -38.38
CA TYR A 18 -33.96 -31.92 -36.99
C TYR A 18 -33.65 -30.82 -35.95
N GLY A 19 -33.33 -29.59 -36.38
CA GLY A 19 -33.11 -28.45 -35.48
C GLY A 19 -31.93 -28.63 -34.52
N LEU A 20 -30.95 -29.45 -34.91
CA LEU A 20 -29.73 -29.73 -34.13
C LEU A 20 -28.75 -28.55 -34.14
N ASP A 21 -29.03 -27.52 -34.93
CA ASP A 21 -28.24 -26.30 -35.13
C ASP A 21 -28.21 -25.37 -33.90
N ARG A 22 -29.23 -25.42 -33.04
CA ARG A 22 -29.37 -24.51 -31.89
C ARG A 22 -28.30 -24.76 -30.83
N ARG A 23 -27.35 -23.83 -30.70
CA ARG A 23 -26.48 -23.76 -29.52
C ARG A 23 -27.34 -23.48 -28.29
N PRO A 24 -27.17 -24.22 -27.18
CA PRO A 24 -27.96 -23.98 -25.99
C PRO A 24 -27.65 -22.58 -25.46
N LYS A 25 -28.67 -21.73 -25.33
CA LYS A 25 -28.49 -20.34 -24.86
C LYS A 25 -27.77 -20.28 -23.50
N SER A 26 -27.91 -21.33 -22.68
CA SER A 26 -27.21 -21.48 -21.41
C SER A 26 -25.68 -21.52 -21.54
N THR A 27 -25.12 -22.13 -22.59
CA THR A 27 -23.66 -22.15 -22.78
C THR A 27 -23.14 -20.79 -23.22
N ILE A 28 -23.92 -20.06 -24.03
CA ILE A 28 -23.58 -18.68 -24.43
C ILE A 28 -23.64 -17.76 -23.20
N ILE A 29 -24.72 -17.83 -22.41
CA ILE A 29 -24.87 -17.03 -21.19
C ILE A 29 -23.76 -17.35 -20.18
N GLY A 30 -23.46 -18.63 -19.96
CA GLY A 30 -22.39 -19.07 -19.09
C GLY A 30 -21.01 -18.56 -19.54
N ALA A 31 -20.73 -18.64 -20.85
CA ALA A 31 -19.49 -18.11 -21.41
C ALA A 31 -19.37 -16.58 -21.25
N VAL A 32 -20.46 -15.85 -21.50
CA VAL A 32 -20.50 -14.38 -21.34
C VAL A 32 -20.29 -13.98 -19.88
N LEU A 33 -20.93 -14.66 -18.93
CA LEU A 33 -20.75 -14.38 -17.50
C LEU A 33 -19.32 -14.67 -17.03
N LEU A 34 -18.73 -15.77 -17.50
CA LEU A 34 -17.38 -16.16 -17.12
C LEU A 34 -16.35 -15.17 -17.67
N ILE A 35 -16.45 -14.81 -18.96
CA ILE A 35 -15.57 -13.82 -19.59
C ILE A 35 -15.79 -12.45 -18.95
N GLY A 36 -17.04 -12.03 -18.76
CA GLY A 36 -17.37 -10.74 -18.14
C GLY A 36 -16.84 -10.62 -16.71
N GLY A 37 -16.99 -11.67 -15.90
CA GLY A 37 -16.46 -11.73 -14.55
C GLY A 37 -14.92 -11.66 -14.53
N PHE A 38 -14.26 -12.38 -15.45
CA PHE A 38 -12.81 -12.31 -15.58
C PHE A 38 -12.31 -10.91 -15.97
N VAL A 39 -12.95 -10.26 -16.96
CA VAL A 39 -12.63 -8.89 -17.37
C VAL A 39 -12.86 -7.90 -16.22
N ALA A 40 -13.97 -8.03 -15.49
CA ALA A 40 -14.26 -7.18 -14.34
C ALA A 40 -13.20 -7.33 -13.24
N ALA A 41 -12.76 -8.56 -12.96
CA ALA A 41 -11.69 -8.83 -12.00
C ALA A 41 -10.36 -8.19 -12.44
N LEU A 42 -10.01 -8.30 -13.72
CA LEU A 42 -8.81 -7.64 -14.26
C LEU A 42 -8.87 -6.12 -14.15
N ILE A 43 -10.02 -5.51 -14.46
CA ILE A 43 -10.23 -4.06 -14.30
C ILE A 43 -10.06 -3.66 -12.83
N PHE A 44 -10.67 -4.39 -11.91
CA PHE A 44 -10.58 -4.13 -10.47
C PHE A 44 -9.13 -4.18 -9.98
N VAL A 45 -8.39 -5.24 -10.33
CA VAL A 45 -6.97 -5.39 -9.98
C VAL A 45 -6.13 -4.26 -10.61
N THR A 46 -6.37 -3.92 -11.88
CA THR A 46 -5.63 -2.86 -12.58
C THR A 46 -5.84 -1.50 -11.92
N ILE A 47 -7.08 -1.18 -11.51
CA ILE A 47 -7.38 0.06 -10.77
C ILE A 47 -6.68 0.06 -9.40
N GLY A 48 -6.66 -1.08 -8.72
CA GLY A 48 -5.95 -1.22 -7.43
C GLY A 48 -4.43 -1.03 -7.55
N LEU A 49 -3.81 -1.61 -8.58
CA LEU A 49 -2.37 -1.52 -8.84
C LEU A 49 -1.93 -0.14 -9.36
N ASN A 50 -2.82 0.61 -10.01
CA ASN A 50 -2.54 1.97 -10.50
C ASN A 50 -2.71 3.06 -9.44
N ARG A 51 -2.91 2.71 -8.16
CA ARG A 51 -2.79 3.67 -7.07
C ARG A 51 -1.32 4.12 -7.00
N PRO A 52 -1.00 5.39 -7.23
CA PRO A 52 0.38 5.85 -7.26
C PRO A 52 1.07 5.58 -5.93
N PRO A 53 2.36 5.23 -5.95
CA PRO A 53 3.07 4.91 -4.73
C PRO A 53 3.16 6.16 -3.86
N LEU A 54 2.65 6.04 -2.63
CA LEU A 54 3.07 6.90 -1.53
C LEU A 54 4.59 6.77 -1.42
N ASN A 55 5.32 7.83 -1.75
CA ASN A 55 6.77 7.85 -1.71
C ASN A 55 7.21 8.90 -0.71
N ALA A 56 7.92 8.46 0.33
CA ALA A 56 8.47 9.34 1.32
C ALA A 56 9.99 9.17 1.33
N THR A 57 10.70 10.29 1.37
CA THR A 57 12.16 10.32 1.27
C THR A 57 12.72 11.23 2.34
N LEU A 58 13.61 10.68 3.16
CA LEU A 58 14.42 11.46 4.10
C LEU A 58 15.37 12.35 3.29
N VAL A 59 15.28 13.67 3.46
CA VAL A 59 16.12 14.63 2.73
C VAL A 59 17.42 14.87 3.49
N THR A 60 17.30 15.21 4.77
CA THR A 60 18.45 15.47 5.63
C THR A 60 18.05 15.29 7.09
N TRP A 61 19.04 15.07 7.93
CA TRP A 61 18.94 15.17 9.37
C TRP A 61 20.25 15.70 9.94
N SER A 62 20.19 16.33 11.11
CA SER A 62 21.37 16.82 11.81
C SER A 62 21.19 16.70 13.33
N ASP A 63 22.29 16.40 14.01
CA ASP A 63 22.35 16.46 15.46
C ASP A 63 22.29 17.92 15.92
N ALA A 64 21.10 18.39 16.27
CA ALA A 64 20.90 19.74 16.77
C ALA A 64 21.38 19.88 18.22
N ALA A 65 21.12 18.86 19.06
CA ALA A 65 21.63 18.77 20.43
C ALA A 65 21.62 17.31 20.95
N PRO A 66 22.09 17.04 22.19
CA PRO A 66 22.08 15.68 22.75
C PRO A 66 20.68 15.08 23.00
N ASP A 67 19.64 15.91 23.08
CA ASP A 67 18.26 15.55 23.44
C ASP A 67 17.27 15.68 22.27
N HIS A 68 17.73 16.06 21.07
CA HIS A 68 16.91 16.12 19.87
C HIS A 68 17.72 16.13 18.58
N VAL A 69 17.06 15.74 17.49
CA VAL A 69 17.58 15.82 16.13
C VAL A 69 16.58 16.52 15.22
N SER A 70 17.08 17.42 14.38
CA SER A 70 16.27 18.09 13.36
C SER A 70 16.22 17.21 12.12
N VAL A 71 15.01 16.94 11.63
CA VAL A 71 14.77 16.02 10.52
C VAL A 71 13.93 16.71 9.45
N THR A 72 14.40 16.66 8.20
CA THR A 72 13.63 17.11 7.04
C THR A 72 13.38 15.93 6.11
N PHE A 73 12.12 15.71 5.78
CA PHE A 73 11.73 14.69 4.81
C PHE A 73 10.64 15.19 3.87
N VAL A 74 10.53 14.56 2.72
CA VAL A 74 9.55 14.91 1.67
C VAL A 74 8.62 13.74 1.44
N VAL A 75 7.32 14.04 1.40
CA VAL A 75 6.25 13.08 1.10
C VAL A 75 5.58 13.45 -0.21
N LYS A 76 5.62 12.51 -1.16
CA LYS A 76 4.94 12.59 -2.45
C LYS A 76 3.74 11.65 -2.45
N ARG A 77 2.55 12.20 -2.73
CA ARG A 77 1.25 11.53 -2.78
C ARG A 77 0.41 12.08 -3.94
N LYS A 78 -0.59 11.35 -4.42
CA LYS A 78 -1.54 11.85 -5.45
C LYS A 78 -2.87 12.31 -4.87
N GLY A 79 -3.24 11.81 -3.69
CA GLY A 79 -4.52 12.10 -3.04
C GLY A 79 -4.36 12.93 -1.78
N GLU A 80 -5.50 13.37 -1.25
CA GLU A 80 -5.62 14.15 -0.01
C GLU A 80 -5.91 13.25 1.20
N ASP A 81 -5.40 12.01 1.21
CA ASP A 81 -5.58 11.15 2.36
C ASP A 81 -4.67 11.60 3.52
N THR A 82 -5.17 11.46 4.74
CA THR A 82 -4.35 11.54 5.96
C THR A 82 -3.33 10.39 5.93
N LEU A 83 -2.07 10.73 6.20
CA LEU A 83 -0.96 9.78 6.23
C LEU A 83 -0.34 9.73 7.61
N THR A 84 0.17 8.57 8.00
CA THR A 84 1.07 8.45 9.14
C THR A 84 2.46 8.04 8.64
N CYS A 85 3.46 8.86 8.93
CA CYS A 85 4.86 8.60 8.67
C CYS A 85 5.60 8.33 9.98
N VAL A 86 6.61 7.47 9.99
CA VAL A 86 7.34 7.13 11.22
C VAL A 86 8.81 7.45 11.09
N LEU A 87 9.31 8.29 12.01
CA LEU A 87 10.73 8.54 12.22
C LEU A 87 11.27 7.67 13.35
N ARG A 88 12.51 7.22 13.19
CA ARG A 88 13.28 6.48 14.19
C ARG A 88 14.67 7.08 14.29
N ALA A 89 15.14 7.32 15.51
CA ALA A 89 16.53 7.61 15.81
C ALA A 89 17.12 6.46 16.63
N GLN A 90 18.31 6.00 16.26
CA GLN A 90 18.99 4.90 16.95
C GLN A 90 20.40 5.31 17.38
N ASP A 91 20.89 4.69 18.45
CA ASP A 91 22.27 4.83 18.91
C ASP A 91 23.23 3.87 18.18
N LYS A 92 24.50 3.84 18.61
CA LYS A 92 25.53 2.95 18.07
C LYS A 92 25.24 1.46 18.27
N SER A 93 24.41 1.11 19.25
CA SER A 93 23.97 -0.26 19.51
C SER A 93 22.73 -0.65 18.70
N ARG A 94 22.18 0.28 17.91
CA ARG A 94 20.90 0.17 17.18
C ARG A 94 19.69 0.08 18.09
N ALA A 95 19.82 0.54 19.34
CA ALA A 95 18.66 0.72 20.21
C ALA A 95 17.97 2.03 19.86
N ASP A 96 16.64 2.06 19.93
CA ASP A 96 15.89 3.27 19.65
C ASP A 96 16.10 4.27 20.79
N VAL A 97 16.44 5.50 20.40
CA VAL A 97 16.58 6.64 21.31
C VAL A 97 15.54 7.73 21.02
N GLY A 98 14.84 7.63 19.88
CA GLY A 98 13.70 8.47 19.53
C GLY A 98 12.81 7.74 18.52
N TYR A 99 11.50 7.90 18.65
CA TYR A 99 10.53 7.28 17.76
C TYR A 99 9.28 8.15 17.70
N ALA A 100 8.83 8.52 16.51
CA ALA A 100 7.68 9.41 16.33
C ALA A 100 6.78 8.97 15.17
N PRO A 101 5.52 8.59 15.43
CA PRO A 101 4.48 8.58 14.41
C PRO A 101 3.98 10.01 14.16
N ILE A 102 4.14 10.48 12.93
CA ILE A 102 3.80 11.83 12.49
C ILE A 102 2.57 11.74 11.60
N THR A 103 1.51 12.44 11.99
CA THR A 103 0.31 12.57 11.15
C THR A 103 0.51 13.71 10.17
N ILE A 104 0.31 13.43 8.88
CA ILE A 104 0.33 14.42 7.80
C ILE A 104 -1.10 14.56 7.29
N GLU A 105 -1.67 15.74 7.52
CA GLU A 105 -3.03 16.05 7.12
C GLU A 105 -3.21 16.01 5.59
N PRO A 106 -4.45 15.81 5.11
CA PRO A 106 -4.86 16.03 3.74
C PRO A 106 -4.29 17.34 3.16
N GLY A 107 -3.83 17.32 1.90
CA GLY A 107 -3.27 18.52 1.28
C GLY A 107 -2.43 18.23 0.06
N SER A 108 -1.34 18.99 -0.10
CA SER A 108 -0.55 18.99 -1.33
C SER A 108 0.01 17.61 -1.70
N ALA A 109 0.20 17.42 -3.00
CA ALA A 109 0.82 16.22 -3.57
C ALA A 109 2.31 16.06 -3.23
N ASN A 110 2.96 17.14 -2.81
CA ASN A 110 4.35 17.17 -2.39
C ASN A 110 4.45 18.04 -1.14
N VAL A 111 4.78 17.43 0.00
CA VAL A 111 4.89 18.09 1.30
C VAL A 111 6.30 17.90 1.80
N GLN A 112 6.99 19.00 2.12
CA GLN A 112 8.19 18.95 2.95
C GLN A 112 7.76 19.08 4.41
N VAL A 113 8.29 18.21 5.26
CA VAL A 113 8.05 18.20 6.70
C VAL A 113 9.37 18.41 7.41
N ASP A 114 9.43 19.44 8.22
CA ASP A 114 10.51 19.70 9.17
C ASP A 114 10.03 19.29 10.56
N TYR A 115 10.79 18.43 11.23
CA TYR A 115 10.39 17.80 12.48
C TYR A 115 11.55 17.74 13.47
N GLU A 116 11.33 18.21 14.69
CA GLU A 116 12.27 18.09 15.80
C GLU A 116 11.95 16.81 16.59
N LEU A 117 12.74 15.77 16.36
CA LEU A 117 12.56 14.48 17.01
C LEU A 117 13.28 14.49 18.35
N ARG A 118 12.51 14.40 19.46
CA ARG A 118 13.09 14.29 20.81
C ARG A 118 13.81 12.96 20.96
N THR A 119 15.01 12.97 21.53
CA THR A 119 15.79 11.78 21.84
C THR A 119 16.17 11.72 23.32
N ILE A 120 16.27 10.50 23.87
CA ILE A 120 16.73 10.28 25.25
C ILE A 120 18.26 10.24 25.38
N ALA A 121 18.93 10.09 24.24
CA ALA A 121 20.38 9.99 24.12
C ALA A 121 20.80 10.45 22.72
N PRO A 122 22.09 10.76 22.50
CA PRO A 122 22.57 11.17 21.19
C PRO A 122 22.25 10.13 20.11
N ALA A 123 21.64 10.59 19.02
CA ALA A 123 21.40 9.75 17.85
C ALA A 123 22.73 9.44 17.14
N TYR A 124 22.84 8.23 16.62
CA TYR A 124 23.89 7.83 15.69
C TYR A 124 23.37 7.77 14.25
N ILE A 125 22.09 7.42 14.09
CA ILE A 125 21.41 7.39 12.79
C ILE A 125 19.94 7.79 12.97
N VAL A 126 19.39 8.46 11.96
CA VAL A 126 17.96 8.75 11.83
C VAL A 126 17.44 8.13 10.54
N GLU A 127 16.28 7.49 10.64
CA GLU A 127 15.62 6.79 9.55
C GLU A 127 14.15 7.19 9.46
N LEU A 128 13.68 7.35 8.23
CA LEU A 128 12.26 7.36 7.90
C LEU A 128 11.85 5.93 7.57
N LEU A 129 11.16 5.25 8.49
CA LEU A 129 10.82 3.82 8.32
C LEU A 129 9.81 3.59 7.20
N GLY A 130 8.95 4.58 6.99
CA GLY A 130 7.93 4.53 5.96
C GLY A 130 6.73 5.39 6.31
N CYS A 131 5.80 5.45 5.37
CA CYS A 131 4.52 6.09 5.53
C CYS A 131 3.40 5.16 5.08
N SER A 132 2.21 5.31 5.66
CA SER A 132 1.01 4.59 5.21
C SER A 132 -0.20 5.51 5.27
N ILE A 133 -1.20 5.20 4.46
CA ILE A 133 -2.50 5.89 4.48
C ILE A 133 -3.25 5.45 5.75
N GLY A 134 -3.80 6.41 6.49
CA GLY A 134 -4.55 6.17 7.71
C GLY A 134 -3.76 6.42 9.00
N PRO A 135 -4.31 6.01 10.16
CA PRO A 135 -3.81 6.40 11.49
C PRO A 135 -2.57 5.62 11.96
N THR A 136 -2.18 4.57 11.23
CA THR A 136 -1.07 3.70 11.61
C THR A 136 -0.20 3.39 10.41
N ALA A 137 1.13 3.45 10.60
CA ALA A 137 2.08 3.02 9.59
C ALA A 137 2.38 1.52 9.70
N SER A 138 2.49 0.83 8.55
CA SER A 138 2.87 -0.58 8.49
C SER A 138 4.40 -0.76 8.60
N VAL A 139 4.97 -0.32 9.72
CA VAL A 139 6.41 -0.35 9.98
C VAL A 139 6.73 -1.07 11.28
N GLN A 140 8.02 -1.26 11.56
CA GLN A 140 8.46 -1.80 12.84
C GLN A 140 8.08 -0.85 13.98
N GLY A 141 7.60 -1.43 15.09
CA GLY A 141 7.37 -0.71 16.32
C GLY A 141 8.68 -0.26 16.99
N PRO A 142 8.58 0.58 18.03
CA PRO A 142 9.74 1.10 18.75
C PRO A 142 10.49 0.01 19.52
N GLN A 143 11.82 0.08 19.52
CA GLN A 143 12.76 -0.88 20.12
C GLN A 143 13.67 -0.19 21.15
N PHE A 144 13.07 0.43 22.16
CA PHE A 144 13.82 1.07 23.25
C PHE A 144 14.45 0.03 24.20
N PRO A 145 15.57 0.37 24.86
CA PRO A 145 16.12 -0.47 25.91
C PRO A 145 15.10 -0.74 27.05
N PRO A 146 15.19 -1.91 27.72
CA PRO A 146 14.33 -2.19 28.87
C PRO A 146 14.48 -1.14 29.98
N GLY A 147 13.36 -0.77 30.60
CA GLY A 147 13.34 0.21 31.71
C GLY A 147 13.39 1.67 31.27
N VAL A 148 13.37 1.95 29.97
CA VAL A 148 13.33 3.30 29.41
C VAL A 148 11.90 3.66 29.02
N VAL A 149 11.48 4.86 29.38
CA VAL A 149 10.22 5.45 28.89
C VAL A 149 10.52 6.20 27.59
N PRO A 150 9.82 5.89 26.48
CA PRO A 150 9.95 6.66 25.24
C PRO A 150 9.69 8.14 25.48
N PRO A 151 10.50 9.05 24.89
CA PRO A 151 10.32 10.47 25.10
C PRO A 151 9.06 10.98 24.39
N ASP A 152 8.37 11.94 25.00
CA ASP A 152 7.24 12.62 24.36
C ASP A 152 7.68 13.36 23.09
N GLN A 153 6.79 13.39 22.10
CA GLN A 153 7.05 13.94 20.77
C GLN A 153 6.02 15.01 20.40
N PRO A 154 6.39 16.04 19.63
CA PRO A 154 7.75 16.38 19.17
C PRO A 154 8.62 16.96 20.31
N TRP A 155 9.89 17.27 20.02
CA TRP A 155 10.68 18.12 20.90
C TRP A 155 10.09 19.54 20.94
N THR A 156 10.14 20.13 22.14
CA THR A 156 9.70 21.50 22.43
C THR A 156 10.78 22.17 23.29
N PRO A 157 11.18 23.42 22.98
CA PRO A 157 12.15 24.19 23.76
C PRO A 157 11.72 24.46 25.20
#